data_AF-A0A074U4P0-F1
#
_entry.id   AF-A0A074U4P0-F1
#
_cell.length_a   1.000
_cell.length_b   1.000
_cell.length_c   1.000
_cell.angle_alpha   90.00
_cell.angle_beta   90.00
_cell.angle_gamma   90.00
#
_symmetry.space_group_name_H-M   'P 1'
#
loop_
_entity.id
_entity.type
_entity.pdbx_description
1 polymer ?
#
loop_
_entity_poly.entity_id
_entity_poly.type
_entity_poly.pdbx_seq_one_letter_code
_entity_poly.pdbx_strand_id
1 'polypeptide(L)'
;MPDFRKITRANMKSLVDWFGCYDAVAETFNARWGGGSSKGTVSKKVSGTLDWTVADVVALEDAAGRYPVTRMLARRLEDRPAVDAGSLLMDGSSIAKESGEAIAAILAAEQSSGADEKAQAIKEIDDALFALGQARVRLEGLSGAGW
;
A
#
# COMPACT_ATOMS: atom_id res chain seq x y z
N MET A 1 -19.63 -9.49 5.38
CA MET A 1 -18.37 -9.25 4.62
C MET A 1 -18.68 -9.40 3.14
N PRO A 2 -18.31 -8.44 2.27
CA PRO A 2 -18.59 -8.55 0.84
C PRO A 2 -17.91 -9.79 0.24
N ASP A 3 -18.64 -10.50 -0.62
CA ASP A 3 -18.12 -11.66 -1.34
C ASP A 3 -17.24 -11.18 -2.51
N PHE A 4 -15.94 -11.07 -2.26
CA PHE A 4 -14.96 -10.62 -3.26
C PHE A 4 -14.92 -11.50 -4.50
N ARG A 5 -15.33 -12.78 -4.41
CA ARG A 5 -15.40 -13.66 -5.58
C ARG A 5 -16.52 -13.21 -6.49
N LYS A 6 -17.71 -12.89 -5.96
CA LYS A 6 -18.82 -12.34 -6.75
C LYS A 6 -18.47 -11.01 -7.40
N ILE A 7 -17.82 -10.11 -6.66
CA ILE A 7 -17.40 -8.80 -7.18
C ILE A 7 -16.36 -8.95 -8.29
N THR A 8 -15.35 -9.80 -8.09
CA THR A 8 -14.33 -10.11 -9.12
C THR A 8 -14.99 -10.66 -10.38
N ARG A 9 -15.94 -11.59 -10.25
CA ARG A 9 -16.67 -12.16 -11.40
C ARG A 9 -17.45 -11.10 -12.17
N ALA A 10 -18.09 -10.17 -11.47
CA ALA A 10 -18.82 -9.06 -12.09
C ALA A 10 -17.89 -8.12 -12.87
N ASN A 11 -16.75 -7.74 -12.28
CA ASN A 11 -15.73 -6.92 -12.93
C ASN A 11 -15.14 -7.63 -14.16
N MET A 12 -14.81 -8.91 -14.05
CA MET A 12 -14.29 -9.69 -15.18
C MET A 12 -15.32 -9.84 -16.29
N LYS A 13 -16.60 -10.05 -15.96
CA LYS A 13 -17.67 -10.07 -16.97
C LYS A 13 -17.78 -8.73 -17.70
N SER A 14 -17.73 -7.61 -16.98
CA SER A 14 -17.74 -6.29 -17.60
C SER A 14 -16.54 -6.04 -18.52
N LEU A 15 -15.36 -6.57 -18.19
CA LEU A 15 -14.19 -6.51 -19.08
C LEU A 15 -14.45 -7.34 -20.33
N VAL A 16 -14.94 -8.58 -20.20
CA VAL A 16 -15.30 -9.43 -21.34
C VAL A 16 -16.33 -8.77 -22.25
N ASP A 17 -17.35 -8.13 -21.69
CA ASP A 17 -18.38 -7.41 -22.45
C ASP A 17 -17.78 -6.21 -23.22
N TRP A 18 -16.75 -5.55 -22.66
CA TRP A 18 -16.03 -4.48 -23.35
C TRP A 18 -15.23 -4.96 -24.56
N PHE A 19 -14.64 -6.16 -24.50
CA PHE A 19 -14.00 -6.80 -25.67
C PHE A 19 -15.01 -7.26 -26.74
N GLY A 20 -16.30 -7.33 -26.42
CA GLY A 20 -17.39 -7.60 -27.34
C GLY A 20 -17.57 -9.06 -27.74
N CYS A 21 -16.52 -9.89 -27.74
CA CYS A 21 -16.65 -11.31 -28.00
C CYS A 21 -15.62 -12.17 -27.23
N TYR A 22 -15.99 -13.43 -26.99
CA TYR A 22 -15.14 -14.38 -26.27
C TYR A 22 -13.89 -14.79 -27.05
N ASP A 23 -13.93 -14.69 -28.38
CA ASP A 23 -12.78 -14.98 -29.23
C ASP A 23 -11.69 -13.92 -29.04
N ALA A 24 -12.05 -12.63 -28.99
CA ALA A 24 -11.10 -11.55 -28.70
C ALA A 24 -10.45 -11.70 -27.31
N VAL A 25 -11.22 -12.12 -26.32
CA VAL A 25 -10.72 -12.39 -24.96
C VAL A 25 -9.76 -13.59 -24.95
N ALA A 26 -10.10 -14.68 -25.65
CA ALA A 26 -9.22 -15.84 -25.77
C ALA A 26 -7.90 -15.49 -26.46
N GLU A 27 -7.96 -14.72 -27.55
CA GLU A 27 -6.76 -14.25 -28.25
C GLU A 27 -5.93 -13.30 -27.39
N THR A 28 -6.55 -12.48 -26.55
CA THR A 28 -5.83 -11.63 -25.58
C THR A 28 -5.00 -12.49 -24.60
N PHE A 29 -5.56 -13.61 -24.13
CA PHE A 29 -4.82 -14.54 -23.28
C PHE A 29 -3.70 -15.25 -24.05
N ASN A 30 -3.99 -15.73 -25.25
CA ASN A 30 -3.04 -16.46 -26.07
C ASN A 30 -1.85 -15.58 -26.49
N ALA A 31 -2.10 -14.32 -26.88
CA ALA A 31 -1.08 -13.37 -27.27
C ALA A 31 -0.14 -13.02 -26.11
N ARG A 32 -0.65 -12.99 -24.88
CA ARG A 32 0.14 -12.59 -23.71
C ARG A 32 0.90 -13.75 -23.08
N TRP A 33 0.25 -14.91 -22.90
CA TRP A 33 0.80 -16.02 -22.11
C TRP A 33 1.21 -17.24 -22.93
N GLY A 34 0.94 -17.24 -24.24
CA GLY A 34 1.29 -18.34 -25.13
C GLY A 34 0.28 -19.47 -25.08
N GLY A 35 -0.74 -19.39 -25.95
CA GLY A 35 -1.67 -20.48 -26.28
C GLY A 35 -2.52 -21.05 -25.14
N GLY A 36 -3.48 -21.91 -25.49
CA GLY A 36 -4.24 -22.71 -24.52
C GLY A 36 -5.58 -22.11 -24.03
N SER A 37 -5.89 -20.87 -24.39
CA SER A 37 -7.22 -20.30 -24.16
C SER A 37 -8.08 -20.39 -25.43
N SER A 38 -9.35 -20.72 -25.24
CA SER A 38 -10.34 -20.82 -26.32
C SER A 38 -11.62 -20.11 -25.91
N LYS A 39 -12.48 -19.82 -26.89
CA LYS A 39 -13.84 -19.33 -26.66
C LYS A 39 -14.60 -20.12 -25.59
N GLY A 40 -14.47 -21.45 -25.62
CA GLY A 40 -15.11 -22.36 -24.65
C GLY A 40 -14.54 -22.20 -23.25
N THR A 41 -13.23 -21.97 -23.12
CA THR A 41 -12.58 -21.66 -21.85
C THR A 41 -13.13 -20.35 -21.25
N VAL A 42 -13.20 -19.29 -22.07
CA VAL A 42 -13.75 -17.99 -21.65
C VAL A 42 -15.22 -18.11 -21.24
N SER A 43 -16.03 -18.81 -22.04
CA SER A 43 -17.45 -19.04 -21.75
C SER A 43 -17.67 -19.74 -20.41
N LYS A 44 -16.89 -20.79 -20.11
CA LYS A 44 -16.93 -21.50 -18.82
C LYS A 44 -16.52 -20.60 -17.64
N LYS A 45 -15.58 -19.67 -17.83
CA LYS A 45 -15.19 -18.70 -16.79
C LYS A 45 -16.33 -17.71 -16.51
N VAL A 46 -16.96 -17.19 -17.57
CA VAL A 46 -18.10 -16.27 -17.47
C VAL A 46 -19.31 -16.96 -16.80
N SER A 47 -19.66 -18.19 -17.19
CA SER A 47 -20.76 -18.96 -16.58
C SER A 47 -20.47 -19.38 -15.14
N GLY A 48 -19.20 -19.46 -14.77
CA GLY A 48 -18.75 -19.85 -13.43
C GLY A 48 -18.53 -21.32 -13.22
N THR A 49 -18.51 -22.07 -14.33
CA THR A 49 -17.99 -23.44 -14.34
C THR A 49 -16.47 -23.48 -14.12
N LEU A 50 -15.76 -22.41 -14.53
CA LEU A 50 -14.34 -22.20 -14.24
C LEU A 50 -14.13 -20.88 -13.48
N ASP A 51 -13.08 -20.86 -12.66
CA ASP A 51 -12.66 -19.64 -11.98
C ASP A 51 -11.74 -18.77 -12.85
N TRP A 52 -11.75 -17.49 -12.52
CA TRP A 52 -10.78 -16.53 -13.04
C TRP A 52 -9.48 -16.65 -12.26
N THR A 53 -8.37 -16.80 -12.98
CA THR A 53 -7.02 -16.80 -12.42
C THR A 53 -6.47 -15.39 -12.36
N VAL A 54 -5.41 -15.18 -11.57
CA VAL A 54 -4.69 -13.89 -11.55
C VAL A 54 -4.13 -13.54 -12.93
N ALA A 55 -3.65 -14.54 -13.69
CA ALA A 55 -3.15 -14.34 -15.04
C ALA A 55 -4.23 -13.81 -16.01
N ASP A 56 -5.49 -14.25 -15.83
CA ASP A 56 -6.60 -13.73 -16.62
C ASP A 56 -6.91 -12.28 -16.28
N VAL A 57 -6.91 -11.95 -14.99
CA VAL A 57 -7.15 -10.59 -14.50
C VAL A 57 -6.12 -9.64 -15.09
N VAL A 58 -4.83 -9.95 -14.94
CA VAL A 58 -3.73 -9.13 -15.47
C VAL A 58 -3.83 -8.94 -16.98
N ALA A 59 -4.12 -10.02 -17.72
CA ALA A 59 -4.21 -9.93 -19.18
C ALA A 59 -5.34 -9.01 -19.65
N LEU A 60 -6.54 -9.12 -19.07
CA LEU A 60 -7.68 -8.30 -19.50
C LEU A 60 -7.60 -6.86 -19.00
N GLU A 61 -7.14 -6.63 -17.76
CA GLU A 61 -7.03 -5.28 -17.22
C GLU A 61 -5.99 -4.44 -17.98
N ASP A 62 -4.82 -5.03 -18.28
CA ASP A 62 -3.78 -4.36 -19.05
C ASP A 62 -4.23 -4.10 -20.49
N ALA A 63 -4.85 -5.09 -21.15
CA ALA A 63 -5.33 -4.93 -22.52
C ALA A 63 -6.49 -3.92 -22.63
N ALA A 64 -7.33 -3.81 -21.59
CA ALA A 64 -8.38 -2.80 -21.53
C ALA A 64 -7.90 -1.42 -21.04
N GLY A 65 -6.68 -1.32 -20.50
CA GLY A 65 -6.17 -0.12 -19.82
C GLY A 65 -6.99 0.30 -18.59
N ARG A 66 -7.74 -0.65 -18.00
CA ARG A 66 -8.68 -0.42 -16.90
C ARG A 66 -8.47 -1.50 -15.85
N TYR A 67 -8.36 -1.08 -14.59
CA TYR A 67 -7.90 -1.94 -13.48
C TYR A 67 -8.94 -2.14 -12.37
N PRO A 68 -10.20 -2.53 -12.65
CA PRO A 68 -11.26 -2.61 -11.62
C PRO A 68 -11.01 -3.65 -10.52
N VAL A 69 -10.50 -4.84 -10.86
CA VAL A 69 -10.14 -5.89 -9.90
C VAL A 69 -8.91 -5.50 -9.12
N THR A 70 -7.86 -5.01 -9.78
CA THR A 70 -6.64 -4.57 -9.09
C THR A 70 -6.92 -3.41 -8.13
N ARG A 71 -7.72 -2.40 -8.54
CA ARG A 71 -8.16 -1.31 -7.65
C ARG A 71 -8.98 -1.82 -6.47
N MET A 72 -9.88 -2.78 -6.69
CA MET A 72 -10.63 -3.42 -5.60
C MET A 72 -9.68 -4.14 -4.63
N LEU A 73 -8.68 -4.87 -5.12
CA LEU A 73 -7.70 -5.55 -4.27
C LEU A 73 -6.81 -4.56 -3.50
N ALA A 74 -6.41 -3.45 -4.11
CA ALA A 74 -5.68 -2.37 -3.44
C ALA A 74 -6.50 -1.74 -2.32
N ARG A 75 -7.78 -1.45 -2.57
CA ARG A 75 -8.70 -0.95 -1.53
C ARG A 75 -8.85 -1.89 -0.35
N ARG A 76 -8.74 -3.21 -0.54
CA ARG A 76 -8.73 -4.16 0.59
C ARG A 76 -7.52 -3.99 1.50
N LEU A 77 -6.42 -3.41 1.00
CA LEU A 77 -5.26 -3.06 1.81
C LEU A 77 -5.47 -1.71 2.51
N GLU A 78 -6.18 -0.77 1.87
CA GLU A 78 -6.53 0.55 2.42
C GLU A 78 -7.62 0.47 3.51
N ASP A 79 -8.59 -0.43 3.36
CA ASP A 79 -9.67 -0.72 4.32
C ASP A 79 -9.20 -1.62 5.48
N ARG A 80 -7.93 -2.05 5.50
CA ARG A 80 -7.34 -2.48 6.76
C ARG A 80 -7.29 -1.24 7.64
N PRO A 81 -7.69 -1.31 8.93
CA PRO A 81 -7.37 -0.22 9.84
C PRO A 81 -5.90 0.06 9.61
N ALA A 82 -5.60 1.29 9.19
CA ALA A 82 -4.23 1.68 8.96
C ALA A 82 -3.49 1.24 10.22
N VAL A 83 -2.44 0.44 10.05
CA VAL A 83 -1.43 0.37 11.10
C VAL A 83 -0.74 1.74 11.01
N ASP A 84 -1.47 2.76 11.46
CA ASP A 84 -1.10 4.18 11.55
C ASP A 84 -0.35 4.44 12.86
N ALA A 85 -0.06 3.38 13.62
CA ALA A 85 1.08 3.42 14.49
C ALA A 85 2.30 3.28 13.56
N GLY A 86 3.08 4.34 13.40
CA GLY A 86 4.43 4.24 12.85
C GLY A 86 5.16 3.02 13.43
N SER A 87 6.16 2.50 12.73
CA SER A 87 6.94 1.40 13.28
C SER A 87 7.90 1.93 14.35
N LEU A 88 8.21 1.13 15.38
CA LEU A 88 9.34 1.40 16.28
C LEU A 88 10.66 1.57 15.48
N LEU A 89 10.75 0.95 14.30
CA LEU A 89 11.88 1.16 13.38
C LEU A 89 11.89 2.58 12.79
N MET A 90 10.73 3.12 12.42
CA MET A 90 10.61 4.49 11.93
C MET A 90 10.86 5.49 13.06
N ASP A 91 10.37 5.22 14.27
CA ASP A 91 10.68 6.02 15.45
C ASP A 91 12.18 6.05 15.72
N GLY A 92 12.84 4.89 15.71
CA GLY A 92 14.28 4.81 15.95
C GLY A 92 15.07 5.62 14.93
N SER A 93 14.64 5.61 13.66
CA SER A 93 15.25 6.42 12.60
C SER A 93 15.03 7.92 12.84
N SER A 94 13.82 8.32 13.23
CA SER A 94 13.49 9.71 13.55
C SER A 94 14.26 10.20 14.77
N ILE A 95 14.28 9.42 15.86
CA ILE A 95 15.02 9.74 17.09
C ILE A 95 16.50 9.94 16.78
N ALA A 96 17.11 9.06 15.98
CA ALA A 96 18.52 9.18 15.64
C ALA A 96 18.83 10.47 14.87
N LYS A 97 17.96 10.84 13.92
CA LYS A 97 18.09 12.09 13.14
C LYS A 97 17.94 13.31 14.05
N GLU A 98 16.81 13.45 14.70
CA GLU A 98 16.49 14.66 15.49
C GLU A 98 17.44 14.79 16.70
N SER A 99 17.86 13.69 17.33
CA SER A 99 18.86 13.75 18.42
C SER A 99 20.23 14.19 17.90
N GLY A 100 20.62 13.77 16.69
CA GLY A 100 21.86 14.21 16.06
C GLY A 100 21.85 15.71 15.75
N GLU A 101 20.73 16.21 15.23
CA GLU A 101 20.51 17.63 14.94
C GLU A 101 20.51 18.46 16.24
N ALA A 102 19.85 17.98 17.30
CA ALA A 102 19.88 18.61 18.62
C ALA A 102 21.30 18.68 19.21
N ILE A 103 22.06 17.57 19.17
CA ILE A 103 23.45 17.54 19.66
C ILE A 103 24.31 18.56 18.88
N ALA A 104 24.19 18.60 17.56
CA ALA A 104 24.94 19.54 16.74
C ALA A 104 24.58 21.00 17.07
N ALA A 105 23.29 21.31 17.24
CA ALA A 105 22.83 22.65 17.57
C ALA A 105 23.26 23.10 18.97
N ILE A 106 23.26 22.19 19.96
CA ILE A 106 23.79 22.48 21.32
C ILE A 106 25.26 22.84 21.25
N LEU A 107 26.07 22.06 20.52
CA LEU A 107 27.51 22.33 20.38
C LEU A 107 27.78 23.67 19.67
N ALA A 108 26.96 24.00 18.66
CA ALA A 108 27.05 25.29 17.96
C ALA A 108 26.67 26.46 18.88
N ALA A 109 25.61 26.30 19.69
CA ALA A 109 25.17 27.32 20.64
C ALA A 109 26.18 27.56 21.76
N GLU A 110 26.90 26.52 22.21
CA GLU A 110 27.96 26.65 23.22
C GLU A 110 29.18 27.42 22.69
N GLN A 111 29.49 27.27 21.40
CA GLN A 111 30.60 27.98 20.75
C GLN A 111 30.22 29.40 20.27
N SER A 112 28.94 29.77 20.36
CA SER A 112 28.41 31.06 19.92
C SER A 112 28.01 31.95 21.10
N SER A 113 28.23 33.26 20.97
CA SER A 113 27.63 34.27 21.86
C SER A 113 26.30 34.83 21.31
N GLY A 114 25.81 34.29 20.18
CA GLY A 114 24.60 34.75 19.49
C GLY A 114 23.31 34.18 20.10
N ALA A 115 22.24 34.99 20.05
CA ALA A 115 20.92 34.59 20.51
C ALA A 115 20.24 33.59 19.55
N ASP A 116 20.59 33.65 18.26
CA ASP A 116 19.99 32.84 17.20
C ASP A 116 20.40 31.37 17.32
N GLU A 117 21.67 31.08 17.64
CA GLU A 117 22.12 29.70 17.84
C GLU A 117 21.48 29.05 19.07
N LYS A 118 21.21 29.83 20.12
CA LYS A 118 20.48 29.33 21.30
C LYS A 118 19.02 29.02 20.98
N ALA A 119 18.36 29.89 20.21
CA ALA A 119 16.98 29.65 19.78
C ALA A 119 16.90 28.40 18.88
N GLN A 120 17.86 28.24 17.96
CA GLN A 120 17.95 27.06 17.11
C GLN A 120 18.18 25.79 17.94
N ALA A 121 19.09 25.82 18.93
CA ALA A 121 19.30 24.66 19.81
C ALA A 121 18.04 24.26 20.58
N ILE A 122 17.27 25.22 21.09
CA ILE A 122 15.99 24.94 21.77
C ILE A 122 15.01 24.26 20.82
N LYS A 123 14.86 24.77 19.60
CA LYS A 123 13.97 24.18 18.59
C LYS A 123 14.36 22.72 18.30
N GLU A 124 15.63 22.45 18.02
CA GLU A 124 16.07 21.09 17.68
C GLU A 124 15.95 20.13 18.88
N ILE A 125 16.09 20.62 20.12
CA ILE A 125 15.78 19.84 21.33
C ILE A 125 14.28 19.49 21.40
N ASP A 126 13.39 20.44 21.10
CA ASP A 126 11.94 20.20 21.10
C ASP A 126 11.53 19.16 20.04
N ASP A 127 12.14 19.23 18.86
CA ASP A 127 11.93 18.26 17.77
C ASP A 127 12.39 16.84 18.20
N ALA A 128 13.54 16.72 18.88
CA ALA A 128 14.02 15.46 19.45
C ALA A 128 13.10 14.91 20.57
N LEU A 129 12.60 15.79 21.45
CA LEU A 129 11.66 15.42 22.51
C LEU A 129 10.32 14.94 21.94
N PHE A 130 9.84 15.56 20.87
CA PHE A 130 8.64 15.12 20.18
C PHE A 130 8.81 13.70 19.62
N ALA A 131 9.93 13.43 18.93
CA ALA A 131 10.22 12.10 18.39
C ALA A 131 10.31 11.01 19.49
N LEU A 132 10.98 11.32 20.61
CA LEU A 132 11.04 10.43 21.78
C LEU A 132 9.66 10.21 22.42
N GLY A 133 8.83 11.25 22.49
CA GLY A 133 7.46 11.18 23.00
C GLY A 133 6.57 10.26 22.16
N GLN A 134 6.65 10.35 20.83
CA GLN A 134 5.90 9.48 19.92
C GLN A 134 6.28 8.01 20.10
N ALA A 135 7.58 7.71 20.22
CA ALA A 135 8.06 6.35 20.47
C ALA A 135 7.60 5.81 21.82
N ARG A 136 7.61 6.65 22.87
CA ARG A 136 7.14 6.28 24.20
C ARG A 136 5.65 5.93 24.21
N VAL A 137 4.80 6.80 23.65
CA VAL A 137 3.35 6.54 23.55
C VAL A 137 3.10 5.22 22.83
N ARG A 138 3.91 4.91 21.81
CA ARG A 138 3.80 3.65 21.08
C ARG A 138 4.19 2.43 21.92
N LEU A 139 5.29 2.50 22.67
CA LEU A 139 5.71 1.44 23.58
C LEU A 139 4.68 1.20 24.71
N GLU A 140 4.07 2.27 25.21
CA GLU A 140 3.00 2.20 26.22
C GLU A 140 1.72 1.60 25.64
N GLY A 141 1.34 1.99 24.41
CA GLY A 141 0.23 1.38 23.68
C GLY A 141 0.42 -0.12 23.39
N LEU A 142 1.66 -0.55 23.15
CA LEU A 142 2.01 -1.97 23.01
C LEU A 142 1.93 -2.72 24.36
N SER A 143 2.25 -2.05 25.47
CA SER A 143 2.21 -2.65 26.81
C SER A 143 0.78 -2.83 27.34
N GLY A 144 -0.18 -2.03 26.86
CA GLY A 144 -1.61 -2.19 27.16
C GLY A 144 -2.35 -3.24 26.34
N ALA A 145 -1.72 -3.80 25.30
CA ALA A 145 -2.28 -4.83 24.41
C ALA A 145 -1.81 -6.26 24.77
N GLY A 146 -1.40 -6.47 26.02
CA GLY A 146 -0.96 -7.77 26.52
C GLY A 146 -2.11 -8.69 26.94
N TRP A 147 -2.46 -9.61 26.04
CA TRP A 147 -3.27 -10.84 26.18
C TRP A 147 -4.79 -10.71 26.39
#